data_AF-A0A1G7ZP52-F1
#
_entry.id   AF-A0A1G7ZP52-F1
#
_cell.length_a   1.000
_cell.length_b   1.000
_cell.length_c   1.000
_cell.angle_alpha   90.00
_cell.angle_beta   90.00
_cell.angle_gamma   90.00
#
_symmetry.space_group_name_H-M   'P 1'
#
loop_
_entity.id
_entity.type
_entity.pdbx_description
1 polymer ?
#
loop_
_entity_poly.entity_id
_entity_poly.type
_entity_poly.pdbx_seq_one_letter_code
_entity_poly.pdbx_strand_id
1 'polypeptide(L)'
;MEALNSVAPIFSVAWNESIKPTQTAEERLWQEAMQALSPSHSDEANLVALVSIAKQQGIDELRLVMPYSLEPEQLDTLRRQSRSTQVDDDGEHLIIQL
;
A
#
# COMPACT_ATOMS: atom_id res chain seq x y z
N MET A 1 -11.38 -5.55 50.82
CA MET A 1 -10.25 -6.25 50.18
C MET A 1 -10.75 -6.66 48.81
N GLU A 2 -10.70 -5.76 47.84
CA GLU A 2 -9.52 -5.45 47.01
C GLU A 2 -9.27 -6.55 45.97
N ALA A 3 -9.28 -6.09 44.73
CA ALA A 3 -9.07 -6.81 43.49
C ALA A 3 -7.70 -7.51 43.46
N LEU A 4 -7.53 -8.41 42.50
CA LEU A 4 -6.53 -8.29 41.44
C LEU A 4 -6.58 -9.54 40.55
N ASN A 5 -6.67 -9.31 39.25
CA ASN A 5 -5.92 -9.98 38.17
C ASN A 5 -6.65 -9.80 36.83
N SER A 6 -6.81 -8.55 36.40
CA SER A 6 -6.86 -8.27 34.96
C SER A 6 -5.45 -7.86 34.56
N VAL A 7 -4.72 -8.82 34.00
CA VAL A 7 -3.38 -8.60 33.45
C VAL A 7 -3.60 -8.06 32.04
N ALA A 8 -3.54 -6.73 31.88
CA ALA A 8 -3.50 -6.11 30.56
C ALA A 8 -2.05 -6.15 30.05
N PRO A 9 -1.80 -6.61 28.82
CA PRO A 9 -0.45 -6.60 28.25
C PRO A 9 0.07 -5.17 28.11
N ILE A 10 1.35 -4.99 28.46
CA ILE A 10 2.08 -3.73 28.29
C ILE A 10 2.47 -3.62 26.81
N PHE A 11 1.83 -2.70 26.09
CA PHE A 11 2.43 -2.14 24.88
C PHE A 11 3.08 -0.82 25.25
N SER A 12 4.42 -0.84 25.39
CA SER A 12 5.22 0.38 25.47
C SER A 12 5.17 1.08 24.12
N VAL A 13 4.27 2.04 23.97
CA VAL A 13 4.43 3.14 23.02
C VAL A 13 3.82 4.39 23.65
N ALA A 14 4.68 5.38 23.83
CA ALA A 14 4.41 6.59 24.59
C ALA A 14 3.16 7.34 24.07
N TRP A 15 2.29 7.72 25.00
CA TRP A 15 1.28 8.75 24.76
C TRP A 15 2.00 10.07 24.48
N ASN A 16 1.93 10.56 23.23
CA ASN A 16 2.31 11.93 22.92
C ASN A 16 1.07 12.73 22.50
N GLU A 17 0.77 13.73 23.32
CA GLU A 17 -0.35 14.66 23.31
C GLU A 17 -0.30 15.68 22.16
N SER A 18 -0.10 15.22 20.91
CA SER A 18 -0.04 16.10 19.73
C SER A 18 -0.52 15.46 18.43
N ILE A 19 -1.53 14.59 18.50
CA ILE A 19 -2.13 14.02 17.29
C ILE A 19 -3.10 15.05 16.70
N LYS A 20 -2.55 16.03 15.96
CA LYS A 20 -3.20 16.40 14.70
C LYS A 20 -3.46 15.09 13.98
N PRO A 21 -4.63 14.79 13.38
CA PRO A 21 -4.80 13.54 12.66
C PRO A 21 -3.69 13.47 11.61
N THR A 22 -2.67 12.66 11.90
CA THR A 22 -1.56 12.42 11.00
C THR A 22 -2.19 11.68 9.84
N GLN A 23 -2.05 12.23 8.63
CA GLN A 23 -2.65 11.64 7.44
C GLN A 23 -2.39 10.13 7.41
N THR A 24 -3.44 9.36 7.11
CA THR A 24 -3.33 7.91 7.02
C THR A 24 -2.32 7.52 5.94
N ALA A 25 -1.79 6.29 5.97
CA ALA A 25 -0.91 5.82 4.90
C ALA A 25 -1.60 5.88 3.53
N GLU A 26 -2.91 5.62 3.50
CA GLU A 26 -3.75 5.72 2.32
C GLU A 26 -3.88 7.17 1.81
N GLU A 27 -4.11 8.14 2.69
CA GLU A 27 -4.18 9.56 2.31
C GLU A 27 -2.85 10.05 1.73
N ARG A 28 -1.72 9.64 2.32
CA ARG A 28 -0.38 9.98 1.81
C ARG A 28 -0.11 9.33 0.46
N LEU A 29 -0.43 8.04 0.32
CA LEU A 29 -0.35 7.32 -0.96
C LEU A 29 -1.15 8.06 -2.04
N TRP A 30 -2.40 8.44 -1.75
CA TRP A 30 -3.26 9.10 -2.71
C TRP A 30 -2.70 10.45 -3.16
N GLN A 31 -2.22 11.28 -2.23
CA GLN A 31 -1.63 12.57 -2.56
C GLN A 31 -0.40 12.44 -3.46
N GLU A 32 0.50 11.51 -3.16
CA GLU A 32 1.72 11.29 -3.95
C GLU A 32 1.40 10.65 -5.31
N ALA A 33 0.48 9.68 -5.34
CA ALA A 33 0.04 9.04 -6.58
C ALA A 33 -0.58 10.06 -7.56
N MET A 34 -1.42 10.99 -7.09
CA MET A 34 -2.00 12.01 -7.95
C MET A 34 -0.97 12.92 -8.64
N GLN A 35 0.23 13.07 -8.06
CA GLN A 35 1.32 13.86 -8.67
C GLN A 35 2.19 13.01 -9.60
N ALA A 36 2.29 11.71 -9.35
CA ALA A 36 3.17 10.81 -10.09
C ALA A 36 2.48 10.12 -11.28
N LEU A 37 1.19 9.84 -11.18
CA LEU A 37 0.41 9.13 -12.20
C LEU A 37 -0.06 10.09 -13.28
N SER A 38 -0.01 9.64 -14.54
CA SER A 38 -0.42 10.45 -15.68
C SER A 38 -1.08 9.60 -16.75
N PRO A 39 -2.16 10.07 -17.40
CA PRO A 39 -2.74 9.40 -18.57
C PRO A 39 -1.78 9.39 -19.78
N SER A 40 -0.72 10.20 -19.75
CA SER A 40 0.32 10.22 -20.78
C SER A 40 1.41 9.17 -20.54
N HIS A 41 1.45 8.55 -19.36
CA HIS A 41 2.33 7.42 -19.08
C HIS A 41 1.64 6.11 -19.43
N SER A 42 2.44 5.08 -19.76
CA SER A 42 1.90 3.74 -19.88
C SER A 42 1.35 3.28 -18.53
N ASP A 43 0.32 2.45 -18.58
CA ASP A 43 -0.30 1.85 -17.39
C ASP A 43 0.72 1.10 -16.52
N GLU A 44 1.66 0.41 -17.16
CA GLU A 44 2.79 -0.24 -16.50
C GLU A 44 3.64 0.76 -15.69
N ALA A 45 4.00 1.90 -16.28
CA ALA A 45 4.81 2.92 -15.60
C ALA A 45 4.04 3.54 -14.42
N ASN A 46 2.73 3.74 -14.60
CA ASN A 46 1.83 4.20 -13.54
C ASN A 46 1.75 3.20 -12.38
N LEU A 47 1.60 1.90 -12.66
CA LEU A 47 1.55 0.86 -11.64
C LEU A 47 2.88 0.71 -10.89
N VAL A 48 4.01 0.78 -11.59
CA VAL A 48 5.34 0.78 -10.97
C VAL A 48 5.48 1.95 -10.00
N ALA A 49 5.09 3.16 -10.41
CA ALA A 49 5.14 4.34 -9.56
C ALA A 49 4.25 4.16 -8.32
N LEU A 50 3.03 3.65 -8.49
CA LEU A 50 2.09 3.40 -7.40
C LEU A 50 2.64 2.39 -6.38
N VAL A 51 3.21 1.27 -6.85
CA VAL A 51 3.88 0.26 -6.02
C VAL A 51 5.06 0.87 -5.25
N SER A 52 5.87 1.70 -5.89
CA SER A 52 6.99 2.37 -5.25
C SER A 52 6.53 3.33 -4.13
N ILE A 53 5.49 4.11 -4.39
CA ILE A 53 4.93 5.05 -3.40
C ILE A 53 4.35 4.27 -2.22
N ALA A 54 3.61 3.20 -2.47
CA ALA A 54 3.02 2.38 -1.41
C ALA A 54 4.07 1.77 -0.48
N LYS A 55 5.20 1.26 -1.03
CA LYS A 55 6.34 0.80 -0.23
C LYS A 55 6.92 1.91 0.64
N GLN A 56 7.03 3.13 0.11
CA GLN A 56 7.52 4.29 0.87
C GLN A 56 6.59 4.69 2.02
N GLN A 57 5.27 4.49 1.87
CA GLN A 57 4.29 4.77 2.90
C GLN A 57 4.12 3.64 3.93
N GLY A 58 4.83 2.52 3.77
CA GLY A 58 4.73 1.35 4.65
C GLY A 58 3.42 0.58 4.48
N ILE A 59 2.91 0.52 3.25
CA ILE A 59 1.73 -0.27 2.90
C ILE A 59 2.20 -1.68 2.53
N ASP A 60 1.58 -2.69 3.14
CA ASP A 60 1.93 -4.10 2.95
C ASP A 60 1.16 -4.75 1.79
N GLU A 61 -0.02 -4.23 1.45
CA GLU A 61 -0.87 -4.75 0.38
C GLU A 61 -1.58 -3.62 -0.37
N LEU A 62 -1.52 -3.67 -1.70
CA LEU A 62 -2.37 -2.86 -2.58
C LEU A 62 -3.40 -3.76 -3.26
N ARG A 63 -4.67 -3.37 -3.16
CA ARG A 63 -5.75 -3.95 -3.95
C ARG A 63 -6.30 -2.89 -4.90
N LEU A 64 -6.16 -3.13 -6.19
CA LEU A 64 -6.53 -2.20 -7.25
C LEU A 64 -7.70 -2.77 -8.06
N VAL A 65 -8.68 -1.93 -8.38
CA VAL A 65 -9.72 -2.25 -9.36
C VAL A 65 -9.21 -1.76 -10.70
N MET A 66 -8.99 -2.68 -11.63
CA MET A 66 -8.46 -2.34 -12.94
C MET A 66 -9.59 -2.20 -13.97
N PRO A 67 -9.62 -1.13 -14.80
CA PRO A 67 -10.61 -1.00 -15.86
C PRO A 67 -10.36 -1.95 -17.04
N TYR A 68 -9.20 -2.61 -17.08
CA TYR A 68 -8.79 -3.62 -18.06
C TYR A 68 -7.81 -4.59 -17.39
N SER A 69 -7.73 -5.83 -17.86
CA SER A 69 -6.75 -6.81 -17.37
C SER A 69 -5.35 -6.47 -17.86
N LEU A 70 -4.32 -6.78 -17.05
CA LEU A 70 -2.93 -6.55 -17.44
C LEU A 70 -2.43 -7.63 -18.37
N GLU A 71 -1.59 -7.25 -19.33
CA GLU A 71 -0.90 -8.20 -20.18
C GLU A 71 0.17 -8.96 -19.35
N PRO A 72 0.45 -10.24 -19.66
CA PRO A 72 1.44 -11.03 -18.94
C PRO A 72 2.82 -10.34 -18.84
N GLU A 73 3.22 -9.62 -19.89
CA GLU A 73 4.50 -8.89 -19.94
C GLU A 73 4.57 -7.76 -18.90
N GLN A 74 3.44 -7.08 -18.65
CA GLN A 74 3.34 -5.99 -17.68
C GLN A 74 3.41 -6.52 -16.25
N LEU A 75 2.73 -7.65 -15.98
CA LEU A 75 2.80 -8.36 -14.70
C LEU A 75 4.23 -8.81 -14.40
N ASP A 76 4.92 -9.34 -15.41
CA ASP A 76 6.30 -9.79 -15.31
C ASP A 76 7.27 -8.63 -15.01
N THR A 77 7.09 -7.47 -15.64
CA THR A 77 7.90 -6.29 -15.29
C THR A 77 7.61 -5.81 -13.88
N LEU A 78 6.34 -5.75 -13.48
CA LEU A 78 5.94 -5.37 -12.13
C LEU A 78 6.63 -6.27 -11.09
N ARG A 79 6.61 -7.59 -11.31
CA ARG A 79 7.28 -8.60 -10.46
C ARG A 79 8.80 -8.39 -10.40
N ARG A 80 9.46 -8.13 -11.54
CA ARG A 80 10.92 -7.88 -11.58
C ARG A 80 11.33 -6.62 -10.83
N GLN A 81 10.57 -5.53 -10.98
CA GLN A 81 10.91 -4.25 -10.37
C GLN A 81 10.59 -4.21 -8.87
N SER A 82 9.59 -4.96 -8.43
CA SER A 82 9.14 -4.99 -7.04
C SER A 82 9.93 -5.95 -6.14
N ARG A 83 10.80 -6.80 -6.71
CA ARG A 83 11.82 -7.67 -6.06
C ARG A 83 11.35 -8.67 -4.99
N SER A 84 10.14 -8.57 -4.45
CA SER A 84 9.66 -9.47 -3.39
C SER A 84 8.12 -9.58 -3.32
N THR A 85 7.44 -9.23 -4.40
CA THR A 85 6.01 -8.92 -4.36
C THR A 85 5.18 -9.99 -5.07
N GLN A 86 4.26 -10.62 -4.35
CA GLN A 86 3.28 -11.52 -4.93
C GLN A 86 2.22 -10.67 -5.66
N VAL A 87 1.98 -11.00 -6.92
CA VAL A 87 1.02 -10.28 -7.79
C VAL A 87 -0.01 -11.28 -8.27
N ASP A 88 -1.23 -11.12 -7.79
CA ASP A 88 -2.40 -11.91 -8.16
C ASP A 88 -3.36 -11.02 -8.97
N ASP A 89 -3.85 -11.54 -10.09
CA ASP A 89 -4.80 -10.88 -10.99
C ASP A 89 -5.98 -11.83 -11.20
N ASP A 90 -7.17 -11.44 -10.77
CA ASP A 90 -8.40 -12.22 -10.95
C ASP A 90 -9.28 -11.72 -12.13
N GLY A 91 -8.79 -10.75 -12.90
CA GLY A 91 -9.47 -10.10 -14.01
C GLY A 91 -10.24 -8.83 -13.62
N GLU A 92 -10.62 -8.67 -12.36
CA GLU A 92 -11.32 -7.48 -11.82
C GLU A 92 -10.44 -6.73 -10.82
N HIS A 93 -9.66 -7.47 -10.05
CA HIS A 93 -8.76 -6.99 -9.02
C HIS A 93 -7.33 -7.42 -9.28
N LEU A 94 -6.44 -6.46 -9.11
CA LEU A 94 -5.01 -6.69 -9.01
C LEU A 94 -4.61 -6.55 -7.55
N ILE A 95 -4.10 -7.63 -6.96
CA ILE A 95 -3.62 -7.69 -5.59
C ILE A 95 -2.10 -7.78 -5.61
N ILE A 96 -1.46 -6.88 -4.89
CA ILE A 96 -0.01 -6.71 -4.85
C ILE A 96 0.45 -6.71 -3.39
N GLN A 97 1.18 -7.74 -2.98
CA GLN A 97 1.76 -7.84 -1.62
C GLN A 97 3.19 -7.31 -1.62
N LEU A 98 3.48 -6.24 -0.87
CA LEU A 98 4.66 -5.39 -1.06
C LEU A 98 5.93 -5.80 -0.31
#